data_AF-A0A2S7ETA9-F1
#
_entry.id   AF-A0A2S7ETA9-F1
#
_cell.length_a   1.000
_cell.length_b   1.000
_cell.length_c   1.000
_cell.angle_alpha   90.00
_cell.angle_beta   90.00
_cell.angle_gamma   90.00
#
_symmetry.space_group_name_H-M   'P 1'
#
loop_
_entity.id
_entity.type
_entity.pdbx_description
1 polymer ?
#
loop_
_entity_poly.entity_id
_entity_poly.type
_entity_poly.pdbx_seq_one_letter_code
_entity_poly.pdbx_strand_id
1 'polypeptide(L)'
;MPGLEIYGLSGVRPSSVLGKGQSSETEKAPPPSIAQLLADATRDLAEILALRSELALAATKRLLQQLTTWAAHGESAGLRRDLTGLVQGLERLKRRLTRFAQRVAAVGRAERLFHLAEQSWEQFDAAHPNSGDAGAPEEWTRRRAVRLAALRKRIVELRGARAAASKEAEVACEAEVNTASEQLEQWSKQASARYGDPTEANALPLPALRPSPSPVLAPRPRRPRS
;
A
#
# COMPACT_ATOMS: atom_id res chain seq x y z
N MET A 1 -43.67 43.86 -21.21
CA MET A 1 -43.13 42.63 -20.61
C MET A 1 -42.59 41.77 -21.75
N PRO A 2 -41.26 41.56 -21.81
CA PRO A 2 -40.60 40.88 -22.92
C PRO A 2 -40.82 39.36 -22.91
N GLY A 3 -40.68 38.76 -24.10
CA GLY A 3 -41.12 37.42 -24.44
C GLY A 3 -40.28 36.27 -23.87
N LEU A 4 -40.94 35.12 -23.79
CA LEU A 4 -40.35 33.82 -23.52
C LEU A 4 -40.41 33.01 -24.82
N GLU A 5 -39.38 33.13 -25.65
CA GLU A 5 -39.18 32.30 -26.83
C GLU A 5 -38.62 30.95 -26.38
N ILE A 6 -39.42 29.89 -26.51
CA ILE A 6 -38.98 28.51 -26.29
C ILE A 6 -38.29 28.06 -27.57
N TYR A 7 -36.96 28.08 -27.56
CA TYR A 7 -36.13 27.53 -28.63
C TYR A 7 -36.16 25.99 -28.61
N GLY A 8 -36.79 25.44 -29.64
CA GLY A 8 -36.20 24.48 -30.58
C GLY A 8 -35.47 23.24 -30.05
N LEU A 9 -36.13 22.10 -30.28
CA LEU A 9 -35.59 20.78 -30.63
C LEU A 9 -34.19 20.78 -31.28
N SER A 10 -33.37 19.79 -30.89
CA SER A 10 -32.71 18.82 -31.79
C SER A 10 -31.27 18.49 -31.37
N GLY A 11 -30.92 17.20 -31.39
CA GLY A 11 -29.51 16.80 -31.51
C GLY A 11 -29.05 15.67 -30.61
N VAL A 12 -29.62 14.46 -30.74
CA VAL A 12 -28.83 13.25 -30.49
C VAL A 12 -27.81 13.12 -31.62
N ARG A 13 -26.52 13.13 -31.27
CA ARG A 13 -25.48 12.42 -32.02
C ARG A 13 -24.52 11.70 -31.05
N PRO A 14 -24.43 10.36 -31.12
CA PRO A 14 -23.31 9.63 -30.58
C PRO A 14 -22.17 9.69 -31.61
N SER A 15 -21.13 10.48 -31.32
CA SER A 15 -19.82 10.33 -31.95
C SER A 15 -19.00 9.47 -30.98
N SER A 16 -18.90 8.15 -31.18
CA SER A 16 -18.12 7.49 -32.22
C SER A 16 -16.64 7.88 -32.16
N VAL A 17 -15.84 6.87 -31.81
CA VAL A 17 -14.56 6.53 -32.44
C VAL A 17 -13.30 7.28 -31.97
N LEU A 18 -12.45 6.48 -31.32
CA LEU A 18 -10.98 6.53 -31.33
C LEU A 18 -10.34 7.92 -31.15
N GLY A 19 -10.36 8.41 -29.91
CA GLY A 19 -9.25 9.19 -29.38
C GLY A 19 -8.10 8.27 -28.98
N LYS A 20 -7.40 7.69 -29.96
CA LYS A 20 -6.07 7.12 -29.76
C LYS A 20 -5.11 8.31 -29.83
N GLY A 21 -5.00 9.03 -28.72
CA GLY A 21 -4.25 10.27 -28.68
C GLY A 21 -3.97 10.65 -27.24
N GLN A 22 -2.69 10.56 -26.90
CA GLN A 22 -2.09 11.02 -25.66
C GLN A 22 -2.32 10.04 -24.51
N SER A 23 -1.44 9.02 -24.47
CA SER A 23 -0.77 8.69 -23.23
C SER A 23 -0.43 10.02 -22.58
N SER A 24 -1.24 10.45 -21.61
CA SER A 24 -0.76 11.44 -20.66
C SER A 24 0.54 10.84 -20.16
N GLU A 25 1.67 11.41 -20.55
CA GLU A 25 2.84 11.43 -19.70
C GLU A 25 2.27 11.84 -18.36
N THR A 26 2.03 10.86 -17.50
CA THR A 26 1.75 11.08 -16.11
C THR A 26 2.99 11.82 -15.65
N GLU A 27 2.88 13.14 -15.63
CA GLU A 27 3.86 14.07 -15.12
C GLU A 27 4.27 13.46 -13.78
N LYS A 28 5.44 12.81 -13.79
CA LYS A 28 5.79 11.86 -12.74
C LYS A 28 5.97 12.72 -11.51
N ALA A 29 4.98 12.66 -10.61
CA ALA A 29 4.97 13.47 -9.40
C ALA A 29 6.37 13.45 -8.79
N PRO A 30 6.92 14.62 -8.42
CA PRO A 30 8.28 14.70 -7.92
C PRO A 30 8.43 13.69 -6.78
N PRO A 31 9.57 12.97 -6.72
CA PRO A 31 9.76 11.96 -5.71
C PRO A 31 9.59 12.58 -4.31
N PRO A 32 8.92 11.89 -3.37
CA PRO A 32 8.64 12.43 -2.04
C PRO A 32 9.94 12.85 -1.34
N SER A 33 9.93 13.95 -0.59
CA SER A 33 11.12 14.41 0.13
C SER A 33 11.53 13.43 1.24
N ILE A 34 12.78 13.49 1.70
CA ILE A 34 13.23 12.67 2.84
C ILE A 34 12.39 12.95 4.09
N ALA A 35 12.07 14.22 4.35
CA ALA A 35 11.20 14.63 5.45
C ALA A 35 9.80 14.00 5.33
N GLN A 36 9.23 13.96 4.13
CA GLN A 36 7.94 13.32 3.89
C GLN A 36 8.00 11.80 4.13
N LEU A 37 9.04 11.13 3.62
CA LEU A 37 9.22 9.69 3.84
C LEU A 37 9.38 9.34 5.34
N LEU A 38 10.10 10.16 6.10
CA LEU A 38 10.23 9.99 7.56
C LEU A 38 8.89 10.18 8.28
N ALA A 39 8.12 11.20 7.88
CA ALA A 39 6.80 11.46 8.43
C ALA A 39 5.82 10.31 8.13
N ASP A 40 5.82 9.81 6.88
CA ASP A 40 5.01 8.66 6.46
C ASP A 40 5.39 7.39 7.24
N ALA A 41 6.69 7.07 7.35
CA ALA A 41 7.15 5.90 8.10
C ALA A 41 6.78 5.99 9.59
N THR A 42 6.92 7.17 10.21
CA THR A 42 6.57 7.38 11.62
C THR A 42 5.07 7.20 11.84
N ARG A 43 4.25 7.81 10.97
CA ARG A 43 2.78 7.68 11.01
C ARG A 43 2.35 6.23 10.86
N ASP A 44 2.83 5.55 9.82
CA ASP A 44 2.41 4.18 9.54
C ASP A 44 2.85 3.21 10.64
N LEU A 45 4.06 3.39 11.21
CA LEU A 45 4.49 2.58 12.35
C LEU A 45 3.61 2.81 13.58
N ALA A 46 3.24 4.06 13.87
CA ALA A 46 2.35 4.37 14.99
C ALA A 46 0.95 3.76 14.78
N GLU A 47 0.40 3.85 13.58
CA GLU A 47 -0.89 3.23 13.24
C GLU A 47 -0.85 1.70 13.33
N ILE A 48 0.23 1.06 12.87
CA ILE A 48 0.42 -0.39 13.00
C ILE A 48 0.41 -0.80 14.47
N LEU A 49 1.15 -0.09 15.34
CA LEU A 49 1.22 -0.39 16.77
C LEU A 49 -0.10 -0.09 17.50
N ALA A 50 -0.89 0.87 17.01
CA ALA A 50 -2.24 1.12 17.51
C ALA A 50 -3.22 -0.01 17.12
N LEU A 51 -3.05 -0.60 15.93
CA LEU A 51 -3.86 -1.74 15.48
C LEU A 51 -3.44 -3.07 16.13
N ARG A 52 -2.14 -3.25 16.40
CA ARG A 52 -1.53 -4.46 16.95
C ARG A 52 -0.28 -4.11 17.77
N SER A 53 -0.49 -3.89 19.06
CA SER A 53 0.56 -3.48 20.01
C SER A 53 1.61 -4.57 20.30
N GLU A 54 1.23 -5.83 20.11
CA GLU A 54 1.99 -7.03 20.40
C GLU A 54 3.00 -7.41 19.30
N LEU A 55 2.95 -6.74 18.15
CA LEU A 55 3.94 -6.96 17.09
C LEU A 55 5.33 -6.54 17.55
N ALA A 56 6.27 -7.48 17.49
CA ALA A 56 7.66 -7.27 17.91
C ALA A 56 8.48 -6.48 16.87
N LEU A 57 8.10 -5.22 16.62
CA LEU A 57 8.73 -4.34 15.61
C LEU A 57 9.95 -3.56 16.14
N ALA A 58 10.84 -4.25 16.87
CA ALA A 58 11.96 -3.60 17.55
C ALA A 58 13.05 -3.12 16.58
N ALA A 59 13.40 -3.93 15.57
CA ALA A 59 14.40 -3.53 14.59
C ALA A 59 13.88 -2.43 13.67
N THR A 60 12.60 -2.48 13.30
CA THR A 60 11.96 -1.43 12.51
C THR A 60 11.96 -0.09 13.25
N LYS A 61 11.63 -0.08 14.55
CA LYS A 61 11.75 1.13 15.41
C LYS A 61 13.18 1.67 15.42
N ARG A 62 14.16 0.79 15.65
CA ARG A 62 15.58 1.16 15.68
C ARG A 62 16.06 1.74 14.35
N LEU A 63 15.69 1.09 13.24
CA LEU A 63 16.03 1.56 11.90
C LEU A 63 15.47 2.97 11.66
N LEU A 64 14.19 3.20 11.96
CA LEU A 64 13.57 4.52 11.78
C LEU A 64 14.31 5.61 12.57
N GLN A 65 14.71 5.31 13.81
CA GLN A 65 15.53 6.23 14.62
C GLN A 65 16.89 6.50 13.96
N GLN A 66 17.60 5.47 13.50
CA GLN A 66 18.88 5.62 12.80
C GLN A 66 18.74 6.47 11.53
N LEU A 67 17.73 6.19 10.70
CA LEU A 67 17.48 6.94 9.46
C LEU A 67 17.13 8.41 9.75
N THR A 68 16.39 8.68 10.84
CA THR A 68 16.07 10.05 11.28
C THR A 68 17.33 10.82 11.66
N THR A 69 18.23 10.21 12.45
CA THR A 69 19.51 10.82 12.83
C THR A 69 20.42 11.04 11.61
N TRP A 70 20.49 10.06 10.71
CA TRP A 70 21.29 10.17 9.49
C TRP A 70 20.78 11.24 8.54
N ALA A 71 19.46 11.42 8.42
CA ALA A 71 18.87 12.47 7.59
C ALA A 71 19.29 13.89 7.99
N ALA A 72 19.63 14.12 9.27
CA ALA A 72 20.16 15.40 9.74
C ALA A 72 21.54 15.75 9.14
N HIS A 73 22.28 14.75 8.65
CA HIS A 73 23.62 14.92 8.07
C HIS A 73 23.58 15.15 6.54
N GLY A 74 22.39 15.10 5.94
CA GLY A 74 22.17 15.35 4.51
C GLY A 74 21.44 14.22 3.78
N GLU A 75 21.09 14.47 2.53
CA GLU A 75 20.45 13.45 1.69
C GLU A 75 21.49 12.55 1.02
N SER A 76 21.23 11.25 1.01
CA SER A 76 21.97 10.28 0.20
C SER A 76 21.02 9.36 -0.55
N ALA A 77 21.46 8.83 -1.70
CA ALA A 77 20.67 7.89 -2.49
C ALA A 77 20.38 6.59 -1.71
N GLY A 78 21.29 6.17 -0.82
CA GLY A 78 21.11 5.03 0.07
C GLY A 78 20.01 5.28 1.10
N LEU A 79 20.07 6.42 1.79
CA LEU A 79 19.06 6.86 2.76
C LEU A 79 17.67 6.90 2.14
N ARG A 80 17.54 7.52 0.95
CA ARG A 80 16.28 7.60 0.22
C ARG A 80 15.72 6.22 -0.13
N ARG A 81 16.57 5.32 -0.60
CA ARG A 81 16.19 3.94 -0.97
C ARG A 81 15.67 3.19 0.24
N ASP A 82 16.39 3.24 1.36
CA ASP A 82 16.03 2.51 2.56
C ASP A 82 14.77 3.11 3.22
N LEU A 83 14.61 4.43 3.25
CA LEU A 83 13.35 5.07 3.68
C LEU A 83 12.15 4.67 2.81
N THR A 84 12.33 4.66 1.48
CA THR A 84 11.28 4.22 0.56
C THR A 84 10.91 2.76 0.80
N GLY A 85 11.91 1.89 0.99
CA GLY A 85 11.70 0.48 1.29
C GLY A 85 10.96 0.28 2.62
N LEU A 86 11.31 1.06 3.65
CA LEU A 86 10.66 1.03 4.94
C LEU A 86 9.19 1.43 4.84
N VAL A 87 8.88 2.55 4.19
CA VAL A 87 7.49 3.01 3.98
C VAL A 87 6.68 1.94 3.25
N GLN A 88 7.20 1.40 2.14
CA GLN A 88 6.51 0.35 1.38
C GLN A 88 6.25 -0.92 2.20
N GLY A 89 7.22 -1.30 3.06
CA GLY A 89 7.10 -2.42 3.98
C GLY A 89 6.00 -2.19 5.01
N LEU A 90 5.99 -1.03 5.67
CA LEU A 90 4.99 -0.62 6.64
C LEU A 90 3.59 -0.57 6.02
N GLU A 91 3.42 0.10 4.87
CA GLU A 91 2.14 0.12 4.17
C GLU A 91 1.64 -1.28 3.81
N ARG A 92 2.54 -2.18 3.37
CA ARG A 92 2.18 -3.56 3.06
C ARG A 92 1.70 -4.30 4.29
N LEU A 93 2.37 -4.12 5.44
CA LEU A 93 1.95 -4.70 6.70
C LEU A 93 0.59 -4.15 7.15
N LYS A 94 0.41 -2.83 7.14
CA LYS A 94 -0.85 -2.14 7.45
C LYS A 94 -2.00 -2.64 6.58
N ARG A 95 -1.80 -2.77 5.26
CA ARG A 95 -2.80 -3.33 4.34
C ARG A 95 -3.21 -4.75 4.72
N ARG A 96 -2.27 -5.59 5.17
CA ARG A 96 -2.58 -6.96 5.65
C ARG A 96 -3.38 -6.92 6.96
N LEU A 97 -2.98 -6.08 7.90
CA LEU A 97 -3.67 -5.89 9.18
C LEU A 97 -5.14 -5.50 9.01
N THR A 98 -5.43 -4.57 8.09
CA THR A 98 -6.81 -4.10 7.87
C THR A 98 -7.63 -5.00 6.96
N ARG A 99 -7.00 -5.96 6.27
CA ARG A 99 -7.66 -6.76 5.22
C ARG A 99 -8.84 -7.56 5.74
N PHE A 100 -8.68 -8.23 6.88
CA PHE A 100 -9.75 -9.07 7.41
C PHE A 100 -10.93 -8.23 7.89
N ALA A 101 -10.67 -7.13 8.60
CA ALA A 101 -11.71 -6.17 8.99
C ALA A 101 -12.49 -5.63 7.77
N GLN A 102 -11.80 -5.33 6.65
CA GLN A 102 -12.45 -4.92 5.41
C GLN A 102 -13.34 -6.03 4.80
N ARG A 103 -12.93 -7.30 4.91
CA ARG A 103 -13.72 -8.47 4.48
C ARG A 103 -14.97 -8.65 5.34
N VAL A 104 -14.85 -8.54 6.66
CA VAL A 104 -15.99 -8.54 7.58
C VAL A 104 -16.96 -7.41 7.25
N ALA A 105 -16.46 -6.19 7.03
CA ALA A 105 -17.30 -5.06 6.61
C ALA A 105 -17.96 -5.28 5.24
N ALA A 106 -17.33 -6.05 4.34
CA ALA A 106 -17.91 -6.41 3.05
C ALA A 106 -19.10 -7.37 3.19
N VAL A 107 -19.12 -8.24 4.21
CA VAL A 107 -20.29 -9.10 4.52
C VAL A 107 -21.50 -8.23 4.80
N GLY A 108 -21.39 -7.27 5.73
CA GLY A 108 -22.51 -6.39 6.06
C GLY A 108 -22.99 -5.54 4.88
N ARG A 109 -22.08 -5.13 3.97
CA ARG A 109 -22.48 -4.48 2.70
C ARG A 109 -23.24 -5.43 1.78
N ALA A 110 -22.77 -6.67 1.63
CA ALA A 110 -23.40 -7.67 0.78
C ALA A 110 -24.79 -8.07 1.32
N GLU A 111 -24.95 -8.18 2.63
CA GLU A 111 -26.24 -8.46 3.29
C GLU A 111 -27.26 -7.35 3.01
N ARG A 112 -26.85 -6.07 3.18
CA ARG A 112 -27.73 -4.94 2.83
C ARG A 112 -28.19 -4.98 1.37
N LEU A 113 -27.26 -5.25 0.44
CA LEU A 113 -27.59 -5.34 -0.98
C LEU A 113 -28.47 -6.55 -1.32
N PHE A 114 -28.27 -7.68 -0.62
CA PHE A 114 -29.14 -8.83 -0.73
C PHE A 114 -30.57 -8.50 -0.28
N HIS A 115 -30.76 -7.92 0.90
CA HIS A 115 -32.09 -7.55 1.40
C HIS A 115 -32.78 -6.50 0.51
N LEU A 116 -32.03 -5.53 -0.04
CA LEU A 116 -32.60 -4.57 -0.99
C LEU A 116 -33.09 -5.26 -2.28
N ALA A 117 -32.34 -6.26 -2.77
CA ALA A 117 -32.74 -7.02 -3.94
C ALA A 117 -33.95 -7.92 -3.65
N GLU A 118 -34.01 -8.52 -2.46
CA GLU A 118 -35.13 -9.32 -1.96
C GLU A 118 -36.41 -8.47 -1.84
N GLN A 119 -36.34 -7.32 -1.17
CA GLN A 119 -37.46 -6.38 -1.09
C GLN A 119 -37.93 -5.90 -2.46
N SER A 120 -37.01 -5.57 -3.37
CA SER A 120 -37.36 -5.14 -4.74
C SER A 120 -38.07 -6.25 -5.53
N TRP A 121 -37.68 -7.51 -5.28
CA TRP A 121 -38.34 -8.68 -5.85
C TRP A 121 -39.75 -8.86 -5.28
N GLU A 122 -39.89 -8.87 -3.96
CA GLU A 122 -41.18 -9.03 -3.26
C GLU A 122 -42.16 -7.90 -3.59
N GLN A 123 -41.70 -6.65 -3.58
CA GLN A 123 -42.53 -5.50 -3.95
C GLN A 123 -43.00 -5.59 -5.41
N PHE A 124 -42.15 -6.05 -6.32
CA PHE A 124 -42.55 -6.25 -7.71
C PHE A 124 -43.60 -7.36 -7.83
N ASP A 125 -43.41 -8.47 -7.13
CA ASP A 125 -44.32 -9.62 -7.12
C ASP A 125 -45.69 -9.26 -6.50
N ALA A 126 -45.69 -8.49 -5.41
CA ALA A 126 -46.90 -8.02 -4.73
C ALA A 126 -47.66 -6.95 -5.53
N ALA A 127 -46.95 -6.03 -6.19
CA ALA A 127 -47.57 -4.96 -6.99
C ALA A 127 -48.05 -5.45 -8.37
N HIS A 128 -47.49 -6.55 -8.87
CA HIS A 128 -47.84 -7.13 -10.15
C HIS A 128 -48.10 -8.64 -9.96
N PRO A 129 -49.14 -9.00 -9.20
CA PRO A 129 -49.47 -10.40 -8.96
C PRO A 129 -49.66 -11.08 -10.30
N ASN A 130 -49.10 -12.28 -10.42
CA ASN A 130 -49.12 -13.06 -11.65
C ASN A 130 -50.58 -13.18 -12.13
N SER A 131 -50.96 -12.53 -13.23
CA SER A 131 -52.32 -12.64 -13.76
C SER A 131 -52.61 -14.04 -14.32
N GLY A 132 -51.62 -14.95 -14.36
CA GLY A 132 -51.79 -16.33 -14.82
C GLY A 132 -52.04 -16.44 -16.33
N ASP A 133 -52.18 -15.31 -17.01
CA ASP A 133 -52.46 -15.26 -18.44
C ASP A 133 -51.22 -15.64 -19.23
N ALA A 134 -51.41 -16.55 -20.19
CA ALA A 134 -50.41 -16.95 -21.19
C ALA A 134 -49.93 -15.79 -22.11
N GLY A 135 -50.29 -14.55 -21.79
CA GLY A 135 -49.95 -13.31 -22.49
C GLY A 135 -49.44 -12.20 -21.56
N ALA A 136 -48.82 -12.52 -20.41
CA ALA A 136 -48.15 -11.51 -19.58
C ALA A 136 -47.24 -10.63 -20.47
N PRO A 137 -47.35 -9.29 -20.41
CA PRO A 137 -46.65 -8.40 -21.33
C PRO A 137 -45.14 -8.70 -21.35
N GLU A 138 -44.50 -8.69 -22.52
CA GLU A 138 -43.06 -9.00 -22.66
C GLU A 138 -42.20 -8.15 -21.71
N GLU A 139 -42.60 -6.90 -21.49
CA GLU A 139 -41.97 -6.00 -20.54
C GLU A 139 -42.06 -6.47 -19.08
N TRP A 140 -43.19 -7.05 -18.66
CA TRP A 140 -43.36 -7.61 -17.31
C TRP A 140 -42.41 -8.79 -17.10
N THR A 141 -42.38 -9.73 -18.04
CA THR A 141 -41.50 -10.91 -17.99
C THR A 141 -40.03 -10.50 -17.95
N ARG A 142 -39.65 -9.49 -18.77
CA ARG A 142 -38.30 -8.93 -18.78
C ARG A 142 -37.94 -8.28 -17.44
N ARG A 143 -38.80 -7.42 -16.89
CA ARG A 143 -38.60 -6.74 -15.60
C ARG A 143 -38.48 -7.73 -14.44
N ARG A 144 -39.26 -8.82 -14.49
CA ARG A 144 -39.16 -9.94 -13.55
C ARG A 144 -37.83 -10.66 -13.66
N ALA A 145 -37.43 -11.05 -14.88
CA ALA A 145 -36.17 -11.75 -15.12
C ALA A 145 -34.96 -10.94 -14.64
N VAL A 146 -34.95 -9.62 -14.89
CA VAL A 146 -33.87 -8.72 -14.42
C VAL A 146 -33.77 -8.70 -12.90
N ARG A 147 -34.88 -8.60 -12.18
CA ARG A 147 -34.89 -8.61 -10.71
C ARG A 147 -34.44 -9.96 -10.14
N LEU A 148 -34.92 -11.07 -10.72
CA LEU A 148 -34.50 -12.40 -10.31
C LEU A 148 -32.99 -12.60 -10.55
N ALA A 149 -32.46 -12.12 -11.67
CA ALA A 149 -31.04 -12.15 -11.96
C ALA A 149 -30.24 -11.32 -10.95
N ALA A 150 -30.73 -10.13 -10.59
CA ALA A 150 -30.12 -9.29 -9.56
C ALA A 150 -30.09 -9.99 -8.19
N LEU A 151 -31.19 -10.60 -7.76
CA LEU A 151 -31.26 -11.36 -6.50
C LEU A 151 -30.27 -12.53 -6.49
N ARG A 152 -30.26 -13.34 -7.56
CA ARG A 152 -29.29 -14.45 -7.72
C ARG A 152 -27.85 -13.96 -7.65
N LYS A 153 -27.52 -12.84 -8.30
CA LYS A 153 -26.20 -12.22 -8.21
C LYS A 153 -25.85 -11.86 -6.77
N ARG A 154 -26.76 -11.24 -6.01
CA ARG A 154 -26.50 -10.87 -4.61
C ARG A 154 -26.36 -12.07 -3.68
N ILE A 155 -27.05 -13.17 -3.93
CA ILE A 155 -26.83 -14.43 -3.19
C ILE A 155 -25.39 -14.92 -3.38
N VAL A 156 -24.88 -14.92 -4.63
CA VAL A 156 -23.50 -15.35 -4.92
C VAL A 156 -22.48 -14.43 -4.26
N GLU A 157 -22.67 -13.11 -4.36
CA GLU A 157 -21.78 -12.13 -3.74
C GLU A 157 -21.79 -12.23 -2.21
N LEU A 158 -22.95 -12.41 -1.59
CA LEU A 158 -23.07 -12.61 -0.15
C LEU A 158 -22.35 -13.89 0.31
N ARG A 159 -22.53 -14.99 -0.42
CA ARG A 159 -21.81 -16.24 -0.15
C ARG A 159 -20.30 -16.04 -0.27
N GLY A 160 -19.84 -15.36 -1.32
CA GLY A 160 -18.43 -15.05 -1.51
C GLY A 160 -17.85 -14.18 -0.40
N ALA A 161 -18.59 -13.15 0.03
CA ALA A 161 -18.18 -12.28 1.14
C ALA A 161 -18.07 -13.06 2.46
N ARG A 162 -19.05 -13.93 2.76
CA ARG A 162 -19.01 -14.80 3.95
C ARG A 162 -17.86 -15.79 3.91
N ALA A 163 -17.59 -16.40 2.77
CA ALA A 163 -16.44 -17.29 2.59
C ALA A 163 -15.11 -16.52 2.81
N ALA A 164 -14.98 -15.30 2.29
CA ALA A 164 -13.79 -14.48 2.49
C ALA A 164 -13.61 -14.03 3.96
N ALA A 165 -14.70 -13.97 4.73
CA ALA A 165 -14.71 -13.64 6.16
C ALA A 165 -14.83 -14.89 7.06
N SER A 166 -14.53 -16.09 6.53
CA SER A 166 -14.58 -17.32 7.33
C SER A 166 -13.47 -17.35 8.39
N LYS A 167 -13.58 -18.28 9.35
CA LYS A 167 -12.55 -18.44 10.39
C LYS A 167 -11.22 -18.89 9.80
N GLU A 168 -11.24 -19.76 8.79
CA GLU A 168 -10.05 -20.18 8.06
C GLU A 168 -9.38 -19.00 7.35
N ALA A 169 -10.19 -18.10 6.76
CA ALA A 169 -9.68 -16.89 6.14
C ALA A 169 -9.11 -15.90 7.16
N GLU A 170 -9.65 -15.84 8.39
CA GLU A 170 -9.09 -15.07 9.49
C GLU A 170 -7.70 -15.59 9.88
N VAL A 171 -7.59 -16.89 10.15
CA VAL A 171 -6.32 -17.55 10.52
C VAL A 171 -5.27 -17.37 9.42
N ALA A 172 -5.66 -17.52 8.15
CA ALA A 172 -4.76 -17.27 7.02
C ALA A 172 -4.28 -15.81 6.97
N CYS A 173 -5.16 -14.83 7.25
CA CYS A 173 -4.77 -13.43 7.32
C CYS A 173 -3.81 -13.15 8.48
N GLU A 174 -4.04 -13.75 9.65
CA GLU A 174 -3.15 -13.63 10.81
C GLU A 174 -1.76 -14.22 10.51
N ALA A 175 -1.71 -15.40 9.90
CA ALA A 175 -0.45 -16.00 9.47
C ALA A 175 0.31 -15.09 8.47
N GLU A 176 -0.39 -14.52 7.50
CA GLU A 176 0.20 -13.55 6.56
C GLU A 176 0.75 -12.29 7.24
N VAL A 177 0.08 -11.79 8.29
CA VAL A 177 0.54 -10.64 9.09
C VAL A 177 1.81 -11.01 9.82
N ASN A 178 1.85 -12.17 10.49
CA ASN A 178 3.02 -12.64 11.22
C ASN A 178 4.23 -12.78 10.29
N THR A 179 4.08 -13.51 9.18
CA THR A 179 5.16 -13.65 8.17
C THR A 179 5.61 -12.31 7.62
N ALA A 180 4.69 -11.39 7.31
CA ALA A 180 5.06 -10.07 6.81
C ALA A 180 5.80 -9.22 7.86
N SER A 181 5.42 -9.34 9.14
CA SER A 181 6.09 -8.65 10.24
C SER A 181 7.52 -9.16 10.46
N GLU A 182 7.72 -10.48 10.40
CA GLU A 182 9.03 -11.11 10.50
C GLU A 182 9.95 -10.71 9.34
N GLN A 183 9.42 -10.70 8.12
CA GLN A 183 10.13 -10.26 6.93
C GLN A 183 10.55 -8.78 7.04
N LEU A 184 9.65 -7.91 7.50
CA LEU A 184 9.95 -6.49 7.70
C LEU A 184 11.02 -6.30 8.78
N GLU A 185 10.94 -7.03 9.88
CA GLU A 185 11.93 -7.00 10.95
C GLU A 185 13.30 -7.50 10.48
N GLN A 186 13.35 -8.61 9.75
CA GLN A 186 14.61 -9.14 9.22
C GLN A 186 15.25 -8.17 8.22
N TRP A 187 14.45 -7.62 7.30
CA TRP A 187 14.91 -6.58 6.39
C TRP A 187 15.41 -5.35 7.15
N SER A 188 14.69 -4.93 8.20
CA SER A 188 15.07 -3.77 9.01
C SER A 188 16.41 -3.97 9.70
N LYS A 189 16.66 -5.17 10.26
CA LYS A 189 17.97 -5.54 10.85
C LYS A 189 19.11 -5.41 9.84
N GLN A 190 18.90 -5.88 8.61
CA GLN A 190 19.89 -5.82 7.54
C GLN A 190 20.15 -4.37 7.09
N ALA A 191 19.09 -3.56 6.97
CA ALA A 191 19.23 -2.15 6.61
C ALA A 191 19.94 -1.36 7.73
N SER A 192 19.61 -1.61 9.00
CA SER A 192 20.23 -0.97 10.16
C SER A 192 21.75 -1.16 10.22
N ALA A 193 22.28 -2.27 9.71
CA ALA A 193 23.73 -2.52 9.68
C ALA A 193 24.50 -1.51 8.82
N ARG A 194 23.83 -0.78 7.92
CA ARG A 194 24.43 0.26 7.08
C ARG A 194 24.53 1.62 7.78
N TYR A 195 23.75 1.80 8.83
CA TYR A 195 23.65 3.03 9.59
C TYR A 195 24.28 2.78 10.97
N GLY A 196 25.61 2.63 10.99
CA GLY A 196 26.39 2.61 12.23
C GLY A 196 26.31 3.95 12.98
N ASP A 197 26.90 4.02 14.17
CA ASP A 197 27.03 5.29 14.89
C ASP A 197 27.75 6.32 13.99
N PRO A 198 27.19 7.53 13.79
CA PRO A 198 27.80 8.57 12.95
C PRO A 198 29.24 8.91 13.36
N THR A 199 29.61 8.61 14.60
CA THR A 199 30.94 8.82 15.19
C THR A 199 32.01 7.87 14.62
N GLU A 200 31.66 6.64 14.22
CA GLU A 200 32.62 5.69 13.65
C GLU A 200 32.79 5.83 12.14
N ALA A 201 31.79 6.36 11.43
CA ALA A 201 31.87 6.60 9.98
C ALA A 201 32.91 7.68 9.60
N ASN A 202 33.33 8.51 10.57
CA ASN A 202 34.34 9.55 10.40
C ASN A 202 35.73 9.15 10.95
N ALA A 203 35.89 7.90 11.41
CA ALA A 203 37.21 7.34 11.65
C ALA A 203 37.85 7.04 10.29
N LEU A 204 38.45 8.07 9.68
CA LEU A 204 39.43 7.89 8.62
C LEU A 204 40.38 6.75 9.06
N PRO A 205 40.71 5.78 8.19
CA PRO A 205 41.80 4.88 8.47
C PRO A 205 43.03 5.75 8.70
N LEU A 206 43.51 5.81 9.94
CA LEU A 206 44.81 6.40 10.23
C LEU A 206 45.80 5.70 9.28
N PRO A 207 46.49 6.44 8.40
CA PRO A 207 47.46 5.81 7.52
C PRO A 207 48.46 5.11 8.43
N ALA A 208 48.60 3.79 8.23
CA ALA A 208 49.57 3.00 8.96
C ALA A 208 50.92 3.73 8.88
N LEU A 209 51.40 4.18 10.03
CA LEU A 209 52.74 4.75 10.18
C LEU A 209 53.71 3.71 9.60
N ARG A 210 54.25 4.01 8.42
CA ARG A 210 55.34 3.24 7.85
C ARG A 210 56.44 3.19 8.91
N PRO A 211 57.00 2.02 9.25
CA PRO A 211 58.15 1.97 10.13
C PRO A 211 59.28 2.76 9.46
N SER A 212 59.77 3.80 10.14
CA SER A 212 60.95 4.54 9.72
C SER A 212 62.11 3.58 9.49
N PRO A 213 62.85 3.67 8.37
CA PRO A 213 64.04 2.87 8.18
C PRO A 213 65.10 3.30 9.20
N SER A 214 65.63 2.32 9.93
CA SER A 214 66.71 2.49 10.90
C SER A 214 67.93 3.18 10.25
N PRO A 215 68.61 4.11 10.94
CA PRO A 215 69.78 4.77 10.39
C PRO A 215 70.93 3.77 10.24
N VAL A 216 71.37 3.57 9.00
CA VAL A 216 72.59 2.82 8.67
C VAL A 216 73.79 3.62 9.16
N LEU A 217 74.52 3.07 10.12
CA LEU A 217 75.82 3.59 10.57
C LEU A 217 76.85 3.45 9.45
N ALA A 218 77.28 4.59 8.89
CA ALA A 218 78.38 4.65 7.93
C ALA A 218 79.72 4.24 8.59
N PRO A 219 80.58 3.42 7.94
CA PRO A 219 81.91 3.13 8.45
C PRO A 219 82.84 4.35 8.28
N ARG A 220 83.54 4.73 9.35
CA ARG A 220 84.58 5.77 9.32
C ARG A 220 85.79 5.34 8.46
N PRO A 221 86.34 6.22 7.61
CA PRO A 221 87.62 5.97 6.96
C PRO A 221 88.79 6.17 7.94
N ARG A 222 89.71 5.20 8.00
CA ARG A 222 90.98 5.31 8.72
C ARG A 222 91.91 6.25 7.97
N ARG A 223 92.50 7.22 8.69
CA ARG A 223 93.56 8.09 8.18
C ARG A 223 94.85 7.30 7.93
N PRO A 224 95.66 7.67 6.92
CA PRO A 224 97.01 7.15 6.75
C PRO A 224 97.98 7.83 7.72
N ARG A 225 98.92 7.05 8.27
CA ARG A 225 100.11 7.54 8.95
C ARG A 225 101.27 7.47 7.96
N SER A 226 101.91 8.63 7.78
CA SER A 226 103.34 8.88 7.48
C SER A 226 104.15 7.75 6.85
#